data_AF-A0A5K7Z1U1-F1
#
_entry.id   AF-A0A5K7Z1U1-F1
#
_cell.length_a   1.000
_cell.length_b   1.000
_cell.length_c   1.000
_cell.angle_alpha   90.00
_cell.angle_beta   90.00
_cell.angle_gamma   90.00
#
_symmetry.space_group_name_H-M   'P 1'
#
loop_
_entity.id
_entity.type
_entity.pdbx_description
1 polymer ?
#
loop_
_entity_poly.entity_id
_entity_poly.type
_entity_poly.pdbx_seq_one_letter_code
_entity_poly.pdbx_strand_id
1 'polypeptide(L)'
;MLSKFEKMASHVEEFLILILILSSVAVVFLNIVLRYIFHTGFVFVEEYARYALVLLVYLAVSQAVKKNSMIKVDIVPDMFKRGRVVFTLLSNGFSFFMGVLLIVLGLKFTVYQYTTGQVSVAMELPM
;
A
#
# COMPACT_ATOMS: atom_id res chain seq x y z
N MET A 1 -23.33 -12.48 11.11
CA MET A 1 -22.59 -11.38 11.76
C MET A 1 -21.31 -11.02 11.03
N LEU A 2 -20.48 -12.00 10.63
CA LEU A 2 -19.23 -11.80 9.85
C LEU A 2 -19.41 -10.94 8.58
N SER A 3 -20.46 -11.19 7.79
CA SER A 3 -20.71 -10.44 6.54
C SER A 3 -21.03 -8.96 6.73
N LYS A 4 -21.54 -8.54 7.90
CA LYS A 4 -21.76 -7.11 8.19
C LYS A 4 -20.44 -6.40 8.49
N PHE A 5 -19.55 -7.07 9.23
CA PHE A 5 -18.24 -6.53 9.59
C PHE A 5 -17.34 -6.39 8.35
N GLU A 6 -17.32 -7.40 7.47
CA GLU A 6 -16.59 -7.35 6.21
C GLU A 6 -17.04 -6.19 5.31
N LYS A 7 -18.36 -5.99 5.19
CA LYS A 7 -18.90 -4.87 4.41
C LYS A 7 -18.49 -3.53 4.99
N MET A 8 -18.58 -3.37 6.31
CA MET A 8 -18.18 -2.14 7.00
C MET A 8 -16.69 -1.85 6.80
N ALA A 9 -15.82 -2.84 7.00
CA ALA A 9 -14.39 -2.71 6.78
C ALA A 9 -14.06 -2.31 5.33
N SER A 10 -14.75 -2.91 4.35
CA SER A 10 -14.55 -2.56 2.93
C SER A 10 -14.95 -1.11 2.63
N HIS A 11 -16.06 -0.61 3.19
CA HIS A 11 -16.48 0.78 2.98
C HIS A 11 -15.48 1.76 3.60
N VAL A 12 -14.94 1.43 4.78
CA VAL A 12 -13.91 2.25 5.43
C VAL A 12 -12.62 2.26 4.60
N GLU A 13 -12.17 1.09 4.13
CA GLU A 13 -11.00 0.99 3.24
C GLU A 13 -11.18 1.83 1.97
N GLU A 14 -12.32 1.71 1.28
CA GLU A 14 -12.62 2.49 0.06
C GLU A 14 -12.67 4.00 0.34
N PHE A 15 -13.26 4.41 1.46
CA PHE A 15 -13.31 5.81 1.87
C PHE A 15 -11.92 6.37 2.20
N LEU A 16 -11.08 5.60 2.89
CA LEU A 16 -9.69 5.98 3.18
C LEU A 16 -8.86 6.10 1.90
N ILE A 17 -9.00 5.16 0.96
CA ILE A 17 -8.32 5.22 -0.35
C ILE A 17 -8.74 6.49 -1.10
N LEU A 18 -10.04 6.78 -1.13
CA LEU A 18 -10.57 7.99 -1.78
C LEU A 18 -9.95 9.26 -1.18
N ILE A 19 -9.93 9.37 0.14
CA ILE A 19 -9.34 10.52 0.84
C ILE A 19 -7.84 10.64 0.53
N LEU A 20 -7.09 9.54 0.60
CA LEU A 20 -5.64 9.55 0.35
C LEU A 20 -5.32 9.97 -1.09
N ILE A 21 -6.09 9.49 -2.07
CA ILE A 21 -5.92 9.90 -3.47
C ILE A 21 -6.23 11.39 -3.64
N LEU A 22 -7.41 11.83 -3.19
CA LEU A 22 -7.84 13.22 -3.39
C LEU A 22 -6.90 14.20 -2.69
N SER A 23 -6.49 13.88 -1.46
CA SER A 23 -5.53 14.71 -0.71
C SER A 23 -4.15 14.74 -1.38
N SER A 24 -3.62 13.60 -1.82
CA SER A 24 -2.33 13.54 -2.53
C SER A 24 -2.36 14.35 -3.82
N VAL A 25 -3.41 14.20 -4.63
CA VAL A 25 -3.59 14.94 -5.89
C VAL A 25 -3.70 16.43 -5.61
N ALA A 26 -4.55 16.83 -4.65
CA ALA A 26 -4.75 18.24 -4.33
C ALA A 26 -3.46 18.91 -3.85
N VAL A 27 -2.71 18.27 -2.95
CA VAL A 27 -1.48 18.81 -2.37
C VAL A 27 -0.37 18.91 -3.41
N VAL A 28 -0.17 17.87 -4.24
CA VAL A 28 0.81 17.89 -5.33
C VAL A 28 0.44 18.94 -6.38
N PHE A 29 -0.84 19.01 -6.76
CA PHE A 29 -1.31 19.99 -7.74
C PHE A 29 -1.13 21.42 -7.24
N LEU A 30 -1.50 21.70 -5.98
CA LEU A 30 -1.28 23.01 -5.37
C LEU A 30 0.20 23.39 -5.38
N ASN A 31 1.09 22.44 -5.07
CA ASN A 31 2.53 22.69 -5.09
C ASN A 31 3.06 22.99 -6.50
N ILE A 32 2.52 22.33 -7.52
CA ILE A 32 2.83 22.64 -8.93
C ILE A 32 2.42 24.08 -9.24
N VAL A 33 1.18 24.48 -8.91
CA VAL A 33 0.68 25.85 -9.15
C VAL A 33 1.55 26.89 -8.44
N LEU A 34 1.89 26.66 -7.17
CA LEU A 34 2.77 27.55 -6.40
C LEU A 34 4.14 27.67 -7.06
N ARG A 35 4.73 26.55 -7.47
CA ARG A 35 6.10 26.52 -8.00
C ARG A 35 6.22 27.24 -9.34
N TYR A 36 5.23 27.10 -10.20
CA TYR A 36 5.29 27.67 -11.55
C TYR A 36 4.71 29.10 -11.64
N ILE A 37 3.70 29.45 -10.85
CA ILE A 37 3.07 30.79 -10.91
C ILE A 37 3.71 31.75 -9.90
N PHE A 38 3.95 31.28 -8.67
CA PHE A 38 4.38 32.13 -7.56
C PHE A 38 5.88 31.97 -7.25
N HIS A 39 6.60 31.14 -8.01
CA HIS A 39 8.01 30.80 -7.80
C HIS A 39 8.35 30.37 -6.36
N THR A 40 7.35 29.83 -5.64
CA THR A 40 7.46 29.37 -4.25
C THR A 40 6.88 27.95 -4.15
N GLY A 41 7.23 27.18 -3.14
CA GLY A 41 6.72 25.80 -3.02
C GLY A 41 6.89 25.23 -1.63
N PHE A 42 6.08 24.23 -1.33
CA PHE A 42 6.15 23.50 -0.08
C PHE A 42 7.11 22.32 -0.20
N VAL A 43 8.17 22.32 0.61
CA VAL A 43 9.22 21.29 0.59
C VAL A 43 8.68 19.93 1.05
N PHE A 44 7.70 19.92 1.97
CA PHE A 44 7.14 18.69 2.53
C PHE A 44 6.24 17.90 1.58
N VAL A 45 5.82 18.48 0.45
CA VAL A 45 4.81 17.86 -0.43
C VAL A 45 5.33 16.57 -1.06
N GLU A 46 6.62 16.50 -1.37
CA GLU A 46 7.24 15.29 -1.92
C GLU A 46 7.29 14.16 -0.89
N GLU A 47 7.58 14.48 0.39
CA GLU A 47 7.54 13.50 1.49
C GLU A 47 6.11 13.02 1.74
N TYR A 48 5.15 13.95 1.86
CA TYR A 48 3.75 13.64 2.08
C TYR A 48 3.19 12.72 0.98
N ALA A 49 3.42 13.06 -0.30
CA ALA A 49 2.94 12.26 -1.43
C ALA A 49 3.51 10.83 -1.40
N ARG A 50 4.79 10.68 -1.00
CA ARG A 50 5.41 9.36 -0.86
C ARG A 50 4.77 8.54 0.26
N TYR A 51 4.55 9.15 1.43
CA TYR A 51 3.91 8.44 2.55
C TYR A 51 2.45 8.08 2.26
N ALA A 52 1.69 8.99 1.65
CA ALA A 52 0.32 8.75 1.24
C ALA A 52 0.24 7.63 0.17
N LEU A 53 1.16 7.60 -0.79
CA LEU A 53 1.25 6.53 -1.78
C LEU A 53 1.50 5.17 -1.13
N VAL A 54 2.42 5.08 -0.16
CA VAL A 54 2.72 3.83 0.55
C VAL A 54 1.48 3.31 1.28
N LEU A 55 0.79 4.18 2.03
CA LEU A 55 -0.46 3.81 2.73
C LEU A 55 -1.55 3.36 1.75
N LEU A 56 -1.69 4.06 0.63
CA LEU A 56 -2.63 3.73 -0.42
C LEU A 56 -2.35 2.34 -1.01
N VAL A 57 -1.10 2.02 -1.31
CA VAL A 57 -0.72 0.71 -1.87
C VAL A 57 -1.10 -0.41 -0.90
N TYR A 58 -0.81 -0.27 0.40
CA TYR A 58 -1.17 -1.28 1.39
C TYR A 58 -2.69 -1.48 1.51
N LEU A 59 -3.47 -0.40 1.49
CA LEU A 59 -4.94 -0.48 1.49
C LEU A 59 -5.48 -1.11 0.20
N ALA A 60 -4.90 -0.75 -0.95
CA ALA A 60 -5.30 -1.28 -2.25
C ALA A 60 -5.01 -2.78 -2.40
N VAL A 61 -3.93 -3.29 -1.78
CA VAL A 61 -3.61 -4.72 -1.80
C VAL A 61 -4.72 -5.56 -1.15
N SER A 62 -5.29 -5.12 -0.02
CA SER A 62 -6.44 -5.80 0.62
C SER A 62 -7.61 -5.98 -0.36
N GLN A 63 -7.95 -4.92 -1.09
CA GLN A 63 -9.00 -4.92 -2.11
C GLN A 63 -8.66 -5.79 -3.32
N ALA A 64 -7.40 -5.76 -3.78
CA ALA A 64 -6.92 -6.59 -4.90
C ALA A 64 -6.97 -8.09 -4.57
N VAL A 65 -6.65 -8.46 -3.33
CA VAL A 65 -6.75 -9.86 -2.85
C VAL A 65 -8.21 -10.29 -2.81
N LYS A 66 -9.13 -9.49 -2.24
CA LYS A 66 -10.57 -9.79 -2.17
C LYS A 66 -11.19 -10.00 -3.55
N LYS A 67 -10.83 -9.16 -4.52
CA LYS A 67 -11.33 -9.21 -5.90
C LYS A 67 -10.59 -10.23 -6.77
N ASN A 68 -9.64 -11.00 -6.21
CA ASN A 68 -8.76 -11.90 -6.96
C ASN A 68 -8.07 -11.22 -8.17
N SER A 69 -7.81 -9.92 -8.07
CA SER A 69 -7.25 -9.09 -9.14
C SER A 69 -5.72 -8.99 -9.09
N MET A 70 -5.07 -9.70 -8.16
CA MET A 70 -3.63 -9.89 -8.22
C MET A 70 -3.28 -10.65 -9.51
N ILE A 71 -2.29 -10.13 -10.23
CA ILE A 71 -1.78 -10.77 -11.45
C ILE A 71 -1.23 -12.15 -11.05
N LYS A 72 -1.79 -13.21 -11.63
CA LYS A 72 -1.36 -14.60 -11.44
C LYS A 72 -0.81 -15.11 -12.77
N VAL A 73 0.27 -15.89 -12.70
CA VAL A 73 0.83 -16.56 -13.88
C VAL A 73 0.09 -17.88 -14.07
N ASP A 74 -0.91 -17.88 -14.95
CA ASP A 74 -1.78 -19.05 -15.21
C ASP A 74 -1.20 -20.04 -16.24
N ILE A 75 -0.06 -19.72 -16.86
CA ILE A 75 0.58 -20.53 -17.91
C ILE A 75 0.94 -21.94 -17.41
N VAL A 76 1.50 -22.05 -16.19
CA VAL A 76 1.98 -23.32 -15.64
C VAL A 76 0.82 -24.23 -15.16
N PRO A 77 -0.19 -23.72 -14.42
CA PRO A 77 -1.36 -24.51 -14.03
C PRO A 77 -2.19 -25.04 -15.21
N ASP A 78 -2.30 -24.29 -16.30
CA ASP A 78 -3.13 -24.68 -17.45
C ASP A 78 -2.53 -25.83 -18.28
N MET A 79 -1.21 -26.04 -18.19
CA MET A 79 -0.53 -27.20 -18.81
C MET A 79 -0.81 -28.51 -18.06
N PHE A 80 -1.06 -28.47 -16.74
CA PHE A 80 -1.29 -29.67 -15.91
C PHE A 80 -2.67 -29.65 -15.25
N LYS A 81 -3.71 -30.10 -15.99
CA LYS A 81 -5.12 -30.12 -15.54
C LYS A 81 -5.36 -30.80 -14.17
N ARG A 82 -4.57 -31.82 -13.82
CA ARG A 82 -4.68 -32.53 -12.51
C ARG A 82 -3.91 -31.85 -11.37
N GLY A 83 -2.94 -31.00 -11.68
CA GLY A 83 -2.09 -30.31 -10.69
C GLY A 83 -2.60 -28.93 -10.28
N ARG A 84 -3.58 -28.37 -10.99
CA ARG A 84 -4.06 -26.99 -10.81
C ARG A 84 -4.36 -26.62 -9.35
N VAL A 85 -5.07 -27.49 -8.63
CA VAL A 85 -5.43 -27.24 -7.21
C VAL A 85 -4.18 -27.14 -6.34
N VAL A 86 -3.20 -28.03 -6.53
CA VAL A 86 -1.94 -28.04 -5.77
C VAL A 86 -1.13 -26.79 -6.08
N PHE A 87 -1.02 -26.39 -7.35
CA PHE A 87 -0.32 -25.17 -7.76
C PHE A 87 -0.98 -23.91 -7.21
N THR A 88 -2.31 -23.81 -7.22
CA THR A 88 -3.03 -22.68 -6.61
C THR A 88 -2.81 -22.63 -5.11
N LEU A 89 -2.83 -23.78 -4.42
CA LEU A 89 -2.63 -23.83 -2.98
C LEU A 89 -1.20 -23.45 -2.58
N LEU A 90 -0.20 -23.91 -3.34
CA LEU A 90 1.20 -23.51 -3.19
C LEU A 90 1.40 -22.02 -3.44
N SER A 91 0.81 -21.46 -4.50
CA SER A 91 0.90 -20.03 -4.82
C SER A 91 0.28 -19.15 -3.74
N ASN A 92 -0.90 -19.52 -3.24
CA ASN A 92 -1.54 -18.83 -2.13
C ASN A 92 -0.71 -18.96 -0.84
N GLY A 93 -0.16 -20.14 -0.56
CA GLY A 93 0.72 -20.37 0.59
C GLY A 93 1.99 -19.53 0.52
N PHE A 94 2.60 -19.42 -0.66
CA PHE A 94 3.76 -18.58 -0.88
C PHE A 94 3.44 -17.09 -0.74
N SER A 95 2.30 -16.64 -1.27
CA SER A 95 1.82 -15.27 -1.10
C SER A 95 1.60 -14.94 0.38
N PHE A 96 1.01 -15.86 1.14
CA PHE A 96 0.82 -15.72 2.58
C PHE A 96 2.16 -15.66 3.33
N PHE A 97 3.09 -16.56 3.03
CA PHE A 97 4.43 -16.57 3.59
C PHE A 97 5.17 -15.25 3.33
N MET A 98 5.11 -14.75 2.10
CA MET A 98 5.68 -13.45 1.74
C MET A 98 5.04 -12.30 2.51
N GLY A 99 3.72 -12.33 2.71
CA GLY A 99 3.02 -11.35 3.54
C GLY A 99 3.53 -11.35 4.99
N VAL A 100 3.67 -12.52 5.60
CA VAL A 100 4.21 -12.65 6.97
C VAL A 100 5.66 -12.15 7.04
N LEU A 101 6.49 -12.52 6.05
CA LEU A 101 7.88 -12.09 5.98
C LEU A 101 7.99 -10.56 5.87
N LEU A 102 7.17 -9.92 5.04
CA LEU A 102 7.12 -8.46 4.93
C LEU A 102 6.74 -7.79 6.24
N ILE A 103 5.78 -8.35 6.99
CA ILE A 103 5.39 -7.81 8.31
C ILE A 103 6.55 -7.91 9.30
N VAL A 104 7.20 -9.08 9.39
CA VAL A 104 8.29 -9.30 10.35
C VAL A 104 9.50 -8.43 10.03
N LEU A 105 9.91 -8.37 8.76
CA LEU A 105 11.03 -7.53 8.33
C LEU A 105 10.70 -6.04 8.47
N GLY A 106 9.48 -5.65 8.11
CA GLY A 106 9.00 -4.28 8.28
C GLY A 106 9.08 -3.84 9.74
N LEU A 107 8.58 -4.65 10.68
CA LEU A 107 8.66 -4.35 12.11
C LEU A 107 10.10 -4.23 12.61
N LYS A 108 10.99 -5.14 12.20
CA LYS A 108 12.42 -5.07 12.58
C LYS A 108 13.08 -3.79 12.04
N PHE A 109 12.76 -3.43 10.80
CA PHE A 109 13.28 -2.23 10.17
C PHE A 109 12.77 -0.96 10.86
N THR A 110 11.47 -0.89 11.16
CA THR A 110 10.88 0.24 11.90
C THR A 110 11.49 0.40 13.30
N VAL A 111 11.69 -0.69 14.05
CA VAL A 111 12.35 -0.61 15.36
C VAL A 111 13.79 -0.15 15.23
N TYR A 112 14.53 -0.64 14.23
CA TYR A 112 15.90 -0.21 13.96
C TYR A 112 15.96 1.30 13.66
N GLN A 113 15.11 1.81 12.77
CA GLN A 113 15.07 3.24 12.46
C GLN A 113 14.65 4.10 13.67
N TYR A 114 13.69 3.63 14.47
CA TYR A 114 13.29 4.35 15.69
C TYR A 114 14.45 4.48 16.68
N THR A 115 15.30 3.45 16.82
CA THR A 115 16.47 3.49 17.70
C THR A 115 17.60 4.40 17.20
N THR A 116 17.68 4.67 15.90
CA THR A 116 18.67 5.60 15.34
C THR A 116 18.24 7.06 15.43
N GLY A 117 16.99 7.34 15.84
CA GLY A 117 16.47 8.69 16.03
C GLY A 117 16.40 9.51 14.74
N GLN A 118 16.28 8.85 13.59
CA GLN A 118 16.21 9.53 12.30
C GLN A 118 14.86 10.25 12.16
N VAL A 119 14.90 11.46 11.63
CA VAL A 119 13.72 12.27 11.31
C VAL A 119 13.68 12.57 9.82
N SER A 120 12.47 12.73 9.27
CA SER A 120 12.28 13.15 7.88
C SER A 120 12.77 14.58 7.69
N VAL A 121 13.28 14.89 6.49
CA VAL A 121 14.05 16.13 6.26
C VAL A 121 13.12 17.34 6.24
N ALA A 122 11.90 17.18 5.71
CA ALA A 122 10.97 18.29 5.54
C ALA A 122 9.87 18.31 6.60
N MET A 123 9.34 17.16 7.02
CA MET A 123 8.26 17.08 8.01
C MET A 123 8.75 16.84 9.45
N GLU A 124 10.04 16.58 9.65
CA GLU A 124 10.65 16.26 10.96
C GLU A 124 9.94 15.10 11.69
N LEU A 125 9.30 14.21 10.93
CA LEU A 125 8.61 13.05 11.49
C LEU A 125 9.63 11.96 11.83
N PRO A 126 9.49 11.27 12.98
CA PRO A 126 10.36 10.13 13.29
C PRO A 126 10.18 9.03 12.24
N MET A 127 11.30 8.53 11.71
CA MET A 127 11.35 7.47 10.69
C MET A 127 11.83 6.15 11.27
#